data_AF-A0A7V4ARD7-F1
#
_entry.id   AF-A0A7V4ARD7-F1
#
_cell.length_a   1.000
_cell.length_b   1.000
_cell.length_c   1.000
_cell.angle_alpha   90.00
_cell.angle_beta   90.00
_cell.angle_gamma   90.00
#
_symmetry.space_group_name_H-M   'P 1'
#
loop_
_entity.id
_entity.type
_entity.pdbx_description
1 polymer ?
#
loop_
_entity_poly.entity_id
_entity_poly.type
_entity_poly.pdbx_seq_one_letter_code
_entity_poly.pdbx_strand_id
1 'polypeptide(L)'
;MALSGPPPDVAGSLERLNALLDEWVRLTRTALTLSPDDASGISSILDRREQLMPLIGELASVVQGEQATADPDEALQRERQRCIELSGQAADLDSRWAAMMAERLEALGAELSRARTARRLGRACGGREEAADARFLDQST
;
A
#
# COMPACT_ATOMS: atom_id res chain seq x y z
N MET A 1 -35.98 -25.38 17.76
CA MET A 1 -34.96 -26.33 17.28
C MET A 1 -33.78 -25.51 16.77
N ALA A 2 -32.73 -25.37 17.58
CA ALA A 2 -31.52 -24.67 17.17
C ALA A 2 -30.58 -25.68 16.49
N LEU A 3 -30.32 -25.48 15.21
CA LEU A 3 -29.26 -26.19 14.49
C LEU A 3 -27.95 -25.52 14.91
N SER A 4 -27.36 -25.98 16.01
CA SER A 4 -25.95 -25.66 16.29
C SER A 4 -25.13 -26.40 15.23
N GLY A 5 -24.70 -25.67 14.21
CA GLY A 5 -23.65 -26.12 13.31
C GLY A 5 -22.39 -26.48 14.11
N PRO A 6 -21.46 -27.25 13.52
CA PRO A 6 -20.19 -27.54 14.16
C PRO A 6 -19.50 -26.20 14.56
N PRO A 7 -18.85 -26.13 15.73
CA PRO A 7 -18.13 -24.95 16.13
C PRO A 7 -17.09 -24.59 15.06
N PRO A 8 -16.88 -23.29 14.77
CA PRO A 8 -15.84 -22.86 13.85
C PRO A 8 -14.48 -23.43 14.28
N ASP A 9 -13.68 -23.85 13.30
CA ASP A 9 -12.30 -24.28 13.55
C ASP A 9 -11.42 -23.04 13.80
N VAL A 10 -11.40 -22.56 15.06
CA VAL A 10 -10.58 -21.41 15.48
C VAL A 10 -9.10 -21.67 15.24
N ALA A 11 -8.63 -22.88 15.53
CA ALA A 11 -7.22 -23.22 15.42
C ALA A 11 -6.76 -23.13 13.96
N GLY A 12 -7.49 -23.75 13.04
CA GLY A 12 -7.21 -23.65 11.61
C GLY A 12 -7.40 -22.23 11.06
N SER A 13 -8.37 -21.48 11.59
CA SER A 13 -8.60 -20.08 11.19
C SER A 13 -7.45 -19.17 11.64
N LEU A 14 -6.93 -19.38 12.84
CA LEU A 14 -5.82 -18.62 13.40
C LEU A 14 -4.49 -18.94 12.70
N GLU A 15 -4.23 -20.21 12.38
CA GLU A 15 -3.04 -20.61 11.61
C GLU A 15 -3.05 -19.94 10.23
N ARG A 16 -4.21 -19.96 9.54
CA ARG A 16 -4.38 -19.26 8.26
C ARG A 16 -4.19 -17.76 8.41
N LEU A 17 -4.75 -17.14 9.44
CA LEU A 17 -4.58 -15.73 9.72
C LEU A 17 -3.09 -15.37 9.90
N ASN A 18 -2.35 -16.18 10.67
CA ASN A 18 -0.91 -16.01 10.84
C ASN A 18 -0.16 -16.14 9.51
N ALA A 19 -0.53 -17.08 8.64
CA ALA A 19 0.07 -17.20 7.32
C ALA A 19 -0.17 -15.96 6.43
N LEU A 20 -1.40 -15.41 6.47
CA LEU A 20 -1.72 -14.20 5.71
C LEU A 20 -0.99 -12.96 6.24
N LEU A 21 -0.88 -12.82 7.57
CA LEU A 21 -0.13 -11.73 8.20
C LEU A 21 1.37 -11.83 7.92
N ASP A 22 1.94 -13.04 7.91
CA ASP A 22 3.33 -13.27 7.51
C ASP A 22 3.57 -12.89 6.04
N GLU A 23 2.65 -13.26 5.15
CA GLU A 23 2.69 -12.84 3.75
C GLU A 23 2.64 -11.31 3.62
N TRP A 24 1.75 -10.65 4.38
CA TRP A 24 1.65 -9.18 4.42
C TRP A 24 2.97 -8.54 4.84
N VAL A 25 3.58 -9.02 5.94
CA VAL A 25 4.88 -8.56 6.43
C VAL A 25 5.97 -8.72 5.36
N ARG A 26 6.00 -9.88 4.68
CA ARG A 26 6.96 -10.14 3.59
C ARG A 26 6.76 -9.20 2.40
N LEU A 27 5.52 -8.95 2.00
CA LEU A 27 5.19 -8.01 0.92
C LEU A 27 5.65 -6.60 1.28
N THR A 28 5.36 -6.11 2.49
CA THR A 28 5.77 -4.76 2.90
C THR A 28 7.29 -4.64 3.00
N ARG A 29 8.00 -5.67 3.51
CA ARG A 29 9.48 -5.69 3.49
C ARG A 29 10.03 -5.62 2.06
N THR A 30 9.41 -6.34 1.12
CA THR A 30 9.79 -6.27 -0.29
C THR A 30 9.54 -4.87 -0.85
N ALA A 31 8.40 -4.27 -0.53
CA ALA A 31 8.05 -2.93 -1.00
C ALA A 31 9.07 -1.86 -0.55
N LEU A 32 9.59 -2.00 0.67
CA LEU A 32 10.59 -1.09 1.25
C LEU A 32 11.97 -1.21 0.59
N THR A 33 12.25 -2.28 -0.17
CA THR A 33 13.52 -2.48 -0.89
C THR A 33 13.40 -2.24 -2.39
N LEU A 34 12.18 -2.04 -2.91
CA LEU A 34 11.98 -1.75 -4.32
C LEU A 34 12.58 -0.39 -4.69
N SER A 35 13.10 -0.32 -5.92
CA SER A 35 13.51 0.95 -6.51
C SER A 35 12.31 1.89 -6.59
N PRO A 36 12.48 3.20 -6.31
CA PRO A 36 11.43 4.20 -6.51
C PRO A 36 11.01 4.34 -7.98
N ASP A 37 11.70 3.74 -8.94
CA ASP A 37 11.30 3.72 -10.35
C ASP A 37 10.53 2.46 -10.74
N ASP A 38 10.49 1.44 -9.87
CA ASP A 38 9.79 0.19 -10.14
C ASP A 38 8.28 0.31 -9.85
N ALA A 39 7.59 1.05 -10.72
CA ALA A 39 6.14 1.18 -10.65
C ALA A 39 5.42 -0.18 -10.80
N SER A 40 5.99 -1.12 -11.55
CA SER A 40 5.39 -2.43 -11.78
C SER A 40 5.41 -3.32 -10.53
N GLY A 41 6.54 -3.38 -9.83
CA GLY A 41 6.67 -4.09 -8.57
C GLY A 41 5.80 -3.48 -7.48
N ILE A 42 5.73 -2.15 -7.41
CA ILE A 42 4.88 -1.46 -6.44
C ILE A 42 3.39 -1.72 -6.71
N SER A 43 2.94 -1.68 -7.96
CA SER A 43 1.57 -2.04 -8.33
C SER A 43 1.25 -3.49 -7.95
N SER A 44 2.13 -4.44 -8.29
CA SER A 44 1.92 -5.84 -7.97
C SER A 44 1.79 -6.10 -6.46
N ILE A 45 2.54 -5.36 -5.63
CA ILE A 45 2.43 -5.46 -4.18
C ILE A 45 1.08 -4.91 -3.68
N LEU A 46 0.65 -3.75 -4.20
CA LEU A 46 -0.64 -3.16 -3.85
C LEU A 46 -1.80 -4.09 -4.22
N ASP A 47 -1.80 -4.62 -5.43
CA ASP A 47 -2.82 -5.56 -5.92
C ASP A 47 -2.89 -6.81 -5.04
N ARG A 48 -1.73 -7.36 -4.66
CA ARG A 48 -1.70 -8.52 -3.77
C ARG A 48 -2.21 -8.19 -2.37
N ARG A 49 -1.85 -7.03 -1.81
CA ARG A 49 -2.36 -6.59 -0.51
C ARG A 49 -3.87 -6.38 -0.53
N GLU A 50 -4.41 -5.82 -1.60
CA GLU A 50 -5.86 -5.65 -1.76
C GLU A 50 -6.60 -7.00 -1.69
N GLN A 51 -6.04 -8.05 -2.29
CA GLN A 51 -6.60 -9.41 -2.22
C GLN A 51 -6.54 -10.02 -0.80
N LEU A 52 -5.50 -9.69 -0.03
CA LEU A 52 -5.30 -10.25 1.32
C LEU A 52 -6.19 -9.61 2.38
N MET A 53 -6.49 -8.31 2.27
CA MET A 53 -7.28 -7.57 3.26
C MET A 53 -8.63 -8.23 3.63
N PRO A 54 -9.51 -8.60 2.68
CA PRO A 54 -10.80 -9.19 3.04
C PRO A 54 -10.64 -10.55 3.74
N LEU A 55 -9.65 -11.35 3.33
CA LEU A 55 -9.37 -12.66 3.94
C LEU A 55 -8.87 -12.51 5.38
N ILE A 56 -7.99 -11.55 5.63
CA ILE A 56 -7.51 -11.21 6.98
C ILE A 56 -8.69 -10.75 7.85
N GLY A 57 -9.55 -9.87 7.33
CA GLY A 57 -10.72 -9.37 8.05
C GLY A 57 -11.71 -10.47 8.44
N GLU A 58 -12.01 -11.39 7.51
CA GLU A 58 -12.89 -12.54 7.76
C GLU A 58 -12.33 -13.44 8.87
N LEU A 59 -11.06 -13.86 8.74
CA LEU A 59 -10.44 -14.76 9.71
C LEU A 59 -10.27 -14.10 11.09
N ALA A 60 -9.94 -12.80 11.13
CA ALA A 60 -9.87 -12.05 12.38
C ALA A 60 -11.22 -12.00 13.10
N SER A 61 -12.32 -11.83 12.36
CA SER A 61 -13.68 -11.85 12.92
C SER A 61 -14.02 -13.23 13.52
N VAL A 62 -13.62 -14.32 12.87
CA VAL A 62 -13.83 -15.68 13.38
C VAL A 62 -13.05 -15.90 14.69
N VAL A 63 -11.77 -15.53 14.71
CA VAL A 63 -10.90 -15.70 15.90
C VAL A 63 -11.40 -14.89 17.10
N GLN A 64 -11.91 -13.67 16.89
CA GLN A 64 -12.42 -12.81 17.96
C GLN A 64 -13.75 -13.31 18.56
N GLY A 65 -14.60 -13.97 17.76
CA GLY A 65 -15.92 -14.43 18.18
C GLY A 65 -15.91 -15.56 19.23
N GLU A 66 -14.83 -16.35 19.31
CA GLU A 66 -14.74 -17.54 20.18
C GLU A 66 -13.81 -17.38 21.39
N GLN A 67 -13.37 -16.16 21.68
CA GLN A 67 -12.41 -15.88 22.75
C GLN A 67 -12.96 -16.10 24.18
N ALA A 68 -14.23 -16.50 24.32
CA ALA A 68 -14.96 -16.52 25.60
C ALA A 68 -15.07 -17.90 26.29
N THR A 69 -14.70 -19.01 25.66
CA THR A 69 -15.04 -20.34 26.19
C THR A 69 -13.99 -21.42 25.92
N ALA A 70 -12.91 -21.48 26.71
CA ALA A 70 -12.16 -22.70 27.07
C ALA A 70 -10.80 -22.33 27.69
N ASP A 71 -10.33 -23.16 28.63
CA ASP A 71 -8.94 -23.18 29.07
C ASP A 71 -8.06 -23.54 27.85
N PRO A 72 -7.28 -22.60 27.32
CA PRO A 72 -6.74 -22.72 25.97
C PRO A 72 -5.46 -23.55 25.97
N ASP A 73 -5.42 -24.53 25.05
CA ASP A 73 -4.21 -25.29 24.70
C ASP A 73 -2.99 -24.35 24.51
N GLU A 74 -1.84 -24.71 25.08
CA GLU A 74 -0.58 -23.98 24.94
C GLU A 74 -0.22 -23.73 23.46
N ALA A 75 -0.56 -24.65 22.55
CA ALA A 75 -0.36 -24.46 21.12
C ALA A 75 -1.22 -23.30 20.57
N LEU A 76 -2.49 -23.23 20.97
CA LEU A 76 -3.40 -22.17 20.55
C LEU A 76 -2.97 -20.81 21.13
N GLN A 77 -2.45 -20.78 22.35
CA GLN A 77 -1.89 -19.56 22.95
C GLN A 77 -0.65 -19.06 22.20
N ARG A 78 0.24 -19.96 21.78
CA ARG A 78 1.40 -19.59 20.94
C ARG A 78 0.97 -18.99 19.60
N GLU A 79 -0.01 -19.58 18.94
CA GLU A 79 -0.53 -19.03 17.67
C GLU A 79 -1.21 -17.66 17.87
N ARG A 80 -1.90 -17.44 19.00
CA ARG A 80 -2.49 -16.14 19.33
C ARG A 80 -1.42 -15.08 19.56
N GLN A 81 -0.39 -15.42 20.32
CA GLN A 81 0.75 -14.54 20.57
C GLN A 81 1.45 -14.18 19.25
N ARG A 82 1.68 -15.18 18.38
CA ARG A 82 2.24 -14.96 17.04
C ARG A 82 1.37 -14.00 16.20
N CYS A 83 0.04 -14.13 16.26
CA CYS A 83 -0.88 -13.23 15.57
C CYS A 83 -0.75 -11.78 16.03
N ILE A 84 -0.61 -11.57 17.34
CA ILE A 84 -0.39 -10.23 17.93
C ILE A 84 0.93 -9.65 17.44
N GLU A 85 2.01 -10.44 17.49
CA GLU A 85 3.35 -10.03 17.05
C GLU A 85 3.38 -9.69 15.56
N LEU A 86 2.80 -10.53 14.71
CA LEU A 86 2.74 -10.29 13.26
C LEU A 86 1.88 -9.06 12.94
N SER A 87 0.77 -8.86 13.65
CA SER A 87 -0.07 -7.65 13.47
C SER A 87 0.71 -6.38 13.85
N GLY A 88 1.46 -6.42 14.95
CA GLY A 88 2.34 -5.31 15.36
C GLY A 88 3.45 -5.03 14.34
N GLN A 89 4.10 -6.08 13.81
CA GLN A 89 5.10 -5.96 12.76
C GLN A 89 4.52 -5.39 11.47
N ALA A 90 3.34 -5.86 11.06
CA ALA A 90 2.64 -5.35 9.88
C ALA A 90 2.33 -3.86 10.02
N ALA A 91 1.83 -3.42 11.18
CA ALA A 91 1.53 -2.01 11.44
C ALA A 91 2.78 -1.11 11.41
N ASP A 92 3.90 -1.52 12.03
CA ASP A 92 5.16 -0.75 11.98
C ASP A 92 5.69 -0.62 10.55
N LEU A 93 5.71 -1.74 9.81
CA LEU A 93 6.17 -1.75 8.42
C LEU A 93 5.27 -0.92 7.51
N ASP A 94 3.95 -0.95 7.72
CA ASP A 94 3.00 -0.17 6.94
C ASP A 94 3.16 1.33 7.19
N SER A 95 3.43 1.74 8.43
CA SER A 95 3.75 3.13 8.76
C SER A 95 5.00 3.60 8.00
N ARG A 96 6.07 2.80 7.99
CA ARG A 96 7.29 3.10 7.23
C ARG A 96 7.04 3.16 5.73
N TRP A 97 6.26 2.23 5.20
CA TRP A 97 5.95 2.20 3.78
C TRP A 97 5.09 3.40 3.35
N ALA A 98 4.12 3.79 4.18
CA ALA A 98 3.31 4.99 3.96
C ALA A 98 4.16 6.27 3.94
N ALA A 99 5.13 6.40 4.87
CA ALA A 99 6.06 7.53 4.88
C ALA A 99 6.89 7.59 3.58
N MET A 100 7.47 6.47 3.17
CA MET A 100 8.23 6.36 1.92
C MET A 100 7.39 6.71 0.68
N MET A 101 6.13 6.26 0.64
CA MET A 101 5.20 6.60 -0.45
C MET A 101 4.81 8.08 -0.45
N ALA A 102 4.64 8.70 0.73
CA ALA A 102 4.37 10.12 0.86
C ALA A 102 5.53 10.96 0.29
N GLU A 103 6.77 10.66 0.67
CA GLU A 103 7.97 11.33 0.14
C GLU A 103 8.07 11.22 -1.38
N ARG A 104 7.77 10.03 -1.92
CA ARG A 104 7.76 9.80 -3.38
C ARG A 104 6.71 10.64 -4.09
N LEU A 105 5.50 10.73 -3.53
CA LEU A 105 4.42 11.55 -4.09
C LEU A 105 4.78 13.03 -4.08
N GLU A 106 5.43 13.52 -3.03
CA GLU A 106 5.93 14.89 -2.95
C GLU A 106 6.99 15.19 -4.03
N ALA A 107 7.95 14.27 -4.23
CA ALA A 107 8.98 14.40 -5.25
C ALA A 107 8.38 14.47 -6.67
N LEU A 108 7.44 13.58 -6.99
CA LEU A 108 6.72 13.58 -8.27
C LEU A 108 5.87 14.84 -8.45
N GLY A 109 5.21 15.32 -7.39
CA GLY A 109 4.46 16.57 -7.40
C GLY A 109 5.34 17.78 -7.72
N ALA A 110 6.52 17.84 -7.11
CA ALA A 110 7.51 18.89 -7.37
C ALA A 110 8.04 18.84 -8.81
N GLU A 111 8.32 17.65 -9.33
CA GLU A 111 8.77 17.46 -10.71
C GLU A 111 7.70 17.89 -11.72
N LEU A 112 6.45 17.48 -11.50
CA LEU A 112 5.33 17.89 -12.35
C LEU A 112 5.14 19.41 -12.34
N SER A 113 5.30 20.06 -11.18
CA SER A 113 5.26 21.52 -11.06
C SER A 113 6.37 22.20 -11.85
N ARG A 114 7.61 21.69 -11.76
CA ARG A 114 8.75 22.16 -12.57
C ARG A 114 8.48 22.00 -14.07
N ALA A 115 8.02 20.82 -14.51
CA ALA A 115 7.69 20.55 -15.90
C ALA A 115 6.60 21.48 -16.45
N ARG A 116 5.55 21.76 -15.65
CA ARG A 116 4.50 22.72 -16.00
C ARG A 116 5.05 24.14 -16.14
N THR A 117 5.94 24.56 -15.24
CA THR A 117 6.59 25.87 -15.27
C THR A 117 7.47 26.01 -16.51
N ALA A 118 8.31 25.00 -16.80
CA ALA A 118 9.13 24.95 -18.00
C ALA A 118 8.28 25.06 -19.28
N ARG A 119 7.16 24.34 -19.36
CA ARG A 119 6.22 24.44 -20.50
C ARG A 119 5.59 25.82 -20.63
N ARG A 120 5.27 26.50 -19.53
CA ARG A 120 4.75 27.88 -19.55
C ARG A 120 5.80 28.87 -20.05
N LEU A 121 7.03 28.76 -19.55
CA LEU A 121 8.16 29.60 -19.98
C LEU A 121 8.50 29.35 -21.45
N GLY A 122 8.58 28.09 -21.89
CA GLY A 122 8.81 27.74 -23.30
C GLY A 122 7.77 28.36 -24.24
N ARG A 123 6.48 28.35 -23.87
CA ARG A 123 5.44 29.06 -24.64
C ARG A 123 5.61 30.59 -24.62
N ALA A 124 5.97 31.17 -23.48
CA ALA A 124 6.17 32.61 -23.35
C ALA A 124 7.45 33.13 -24.04
N CYS A 125 8.44 32.26 -24.27
CA CYS A 125 9.66 32.58 -25.00
C CYS A 125 9.49 32.28 -26.50
N GLY A 126 8.90 31.14 -26.88
CA GLY A 126 8.65 30.79 -28.29
C GLY A 126 7.67 31.74 -28.98
N GLY A 127 6.62 32.20 -28.28
CA GLY A 127 5.70 33.22 -28.83
C GLY A 127 6.30 34.63 -28.91
N ARG A 128 7.49 34.87 -28.33
CA ARG A 128 8.20 36.15 -28.42
C ARG A 128 9.10 36.25 -29.63
N GLU A 129 9.66 35.13 -30.11
CA GLU A 129 10.42 35.08 -31.37
C GLU A 129 9.50 35.20 -32.59
N GLU A 130 8.38 34.47 -32.65
CA GLU A 130 7.40 34.60 -33.74
C GLU A 130 6.79 36.01 -33.83
N ALA A 131 6.54 36.65 -32.68
CA ALA A 131 6.02 38.02 -32.65
C ALA A 131 7.06 39.09 -32.99
N ALA A 132 8.36 38.80 -32.85
CA ALA A 132 9.43 39.68 -33.29
C ALA A 132 9.65 39.58 -34.80
N ASP A 133 9.65 38.36 -35.34
CA ASP A 133 9.79 38.10 -36.78
C ASP A 133 8.61 38.66 -37.58
N ALA A 134 7.38 38.51 -37.09
CA ALA A 134 6.20 39.08 -37.74
C ALA A 134 6.23 40.62 -37.81
N ARG A 135 6.76 41.30 -36.78
CA ARG A 135 6.89 42.77 -36.77
C ARG A 135 8.01 43.27 -37.66
N PHE A 136 9.06 42.48 -37.85
CA PHE A 136 10.19 42.85 -38.71
C PHE A 136 9.80 42.76 -40.19
N LEU A 137 8.97 41.78 -40.56
CA LEU A 137 8.43 41.63 -41.91
C LEU A 137 7.42 42.72 -42.28
N ASP A 138 6.60 43.19 -41.32
CA ASP A 138 5.59 44.24 -41.55
C ASP A 138 6.18 45.66 -41.68
N GLN A 139 7.41 45.89 -41.21
CA GLN A 139 8.12 47.17 -41.33
C GLN A 139 9.04 47.27 -42.57
N SER A 140 9.10 46.20 -43.39
CA SER A 140 9.97 46.12 -44.57
C SER A 140 9.22 46.28 -45.92
N THR A 141 7.94 46.69 -45.87
CA THR A 141 7.13 47.10 -47.05
C THR A 141 6.81 48.58 -46.98
#